data_AF-A0A7Y5LA64-F1
#
_entry.id   AF-A0A7Y5LA64-F1
#
_cell.length_a   1.000
_cell.length_b   1.000
_cell.length_c   1.000
_cell.angle_alpha   90.00
_cell.angle_beta   90.00
_cell.angle_gamma   90.00
#
_symmetry.space_group_name_H-M   'P 1'
#
loop_
_entity.id
_entity.type
_entity.pdbx_description
1 polymer ?
#
loop_
_entity_poly.entity_id
_entity_poly.type
_entity_poly.pdbx_seq_one_letter_code
_entity_poly.pdbx_strand_id
1 'polypeptide(L)'
;MNRLQKCSAIAAVGMMAVFVTFAHAQDEPRWTHPELKWNTIETEHFLVHFHDGAEQTGKLTAKIAEEIYTPITSLYGYEPD
;
A
#
# COMPACT_ATOMS: atom_id res chain seq x y z
N MET A 1 43.35 -19.18 -0.61
CA MET A 1 42.12 -19.33 0.21
C MET A 1 41.97 -20.79 0.59
N ASN A 2 42.12 -21.10 1.89
CA ASN A 2 42.27 -22.49 2.37
C ASN A 2 40.91 -23.19 2.47
N ARG A 3 40.87 -24.53 2.43
CA ARG A 3 39.62 -25.32 2.39
C ARG A 3 38.63 -24.91 3.51
N LEU A 4 39.14 -24.56 4.69
CA LEU A 4 38.36 -24.07 5.84
C LEU A 4 37.62 -22.75 5.56
N GLN A 5 38.24 -21.80 4.85
CA GLN A 5 37.62 -20.52 4.49
C GLN A 5 36.51 -20.71 3.46
N LYS A 6 36.67 -21.66 2.52
CA LYS A 6 35.62 -22.00 1.53
C LYS A 6 34.40 -22.64 2.20
N CYS A 7 34.60 -23.56 3.15
CA CYS A 7 33.50 -24.20 3.88
C CYS A 7 32.72 -23.19 4.74
N SER A 8 33.40 -22.26 5.42
CA SER A 8 32.74 -21.21 6.22
C SER A 8 31.93 -20.25 5.35
N ALA A 9 32.45 -19.86 4.17
CA ALA A 9 31.72 -19.00 3.24
C ALA A 9 30.46 -19.70 2.67
N ILE A 10 30.55 -20.99 2.33
CA ILE A 10 29.41 -21.78 1.85
C ILE A 10 28.33 -21.89 2.94
N ALA A 11 28.73 -22.13 4.19
CA ALA A 11 27.80 -22.19 5.32
C ALA A 11 27.11 -20.83 5.56
N ALA A 12 27.85 -19.72 5.47
CA ALA A 12 27.31 -18.38 5.63
C ALA A 12 26.32 -18.00 4.51
N VAL A 13 26.64 -18.33 3.25
CA VAL A 13 25.72 -18.12 2.11
C VAL A 13 24.48 -19.00 2.24
N GLY A 14 24.64 -20.26 2.66
CA GLY A 14 23.52 -21.16 2.93
C GLY A 14 22.60 -20.62 4.03
N MET A 15 23.18 -20.12 5.12
CA MET A 15 22.41 -19.50 6.21
C MET A 15 21.68 -18.24 5.74
N MET A 16 22.35 -17.36 4.98
CA MET A 16 21.74 -16.15 4.44
C MET A 16 20.60 -16.46 3.46
N ALA A 17 20.74 -17.50 2.63
CA ALA A 17 19.69 -17.96 1.73
C ALA A 17 18.46 -18.50 2.48
N VAL A 18 18.65 -19.17 3.63
CA VAL A 18 17.56 -19.64 4.49
C VAL A 18 16.80 -18.48 5.14
N PHE A 19 17.46 -17.38 5.48
CA PHE A 19 16.77 -16.21 6.05
C PHE A 19 15.92 -15.46 5.02
N VAL A 20 16.32 -15.45 3.74
CA VAL A 20 15.54 -14.80 2.66
C VAL A 20 14.20 -15.52 2.41
N THR A 21 14.10 -16.83 2.67
CA THR A 21 12.85 -17.58 2.46
C THR A 21 11.76 -17.29 3.50
N PHE A 22 12.08 -16.61 4.60
CA PHE A 22 11.08 -16.18 5.59
C PHE A 22 10.61 -14.73 5.38
N ALA A 23 11.14 -14.03 4.37
CA ALA A 23 10.69 -12.71 3.99
C ALA A 23 9.42 -12.81 3.11
N HIS A 24 8.30 -13.22 3.71
CA HIS A 24 7.00 -13.05 3.07
C HIS A 24 6.52 -11.62 3.31
N ALA A 25 6.14 -10.91 2.24
CA ALA A 25 5.37 -9.68 2.38
C ALA A 25 4.05 -9.99 3.11
N GLN A 26 3.69 -9.20 4.10
CA GLN A 26 2.45 -9.38 4.87
C GLN A 26 1.26 -8.81 4.07
N ASP A 27 0.96 -9.39 2.92
CA ASP A 27 -0.33 -9.18 2.27
C ASP A 27 -1.37 -10.03 2.99
N GLU A 28 -1.97 -9.45 4.01
CA GLU A 28 -3.12 -10.06 4.65
C GLU A 28 -4.36 -9.89 3.75
N PRO A 29 -4.99 -11.00 3.31
CA PRO A 29 -6.12 -10.97 2.39
C PRO A 29 -7.38 -10.26 2.93
N ARG A 30 -7.37 -9.84 4.19
CA ARG A 30 -8.51 -9.18 4.83
C ARG A 30 -8.74 -7.75 4.36
N TRP A 31 -7.74 -7.12 3.75
CA TRP A 31 -7.81 -5.71 3.36
C TRP A 31 -7.89 -5.51 1.85
N THR A 32 -7.25 -6.40 1.10
CA THR A 32 -7.32 -6.42 -0.36
C THR A 32 -8.34 -7.51 -0.71
N HIS A 33 -9.55 -7.12 -1.09
CA HIS A 33 -10.59 -8.04 -1.56
C HIS A 33 -10.51 -8.17 -3.09
N PRO A 34 -9.65 -9.04 -3.65
CA PRO A 34 -9.45 -9.15 -5.11
C PRO A 34 -10.68 -9.68 -5.84
N GLU A 35 -11.61 -10.32 -5.12
CA GLU A 35 -12.88 -10.81 -5.65
C GLU A 35 -13.86 -9.68 -6.01
N LEU A 36 -13.68 -8.49 -5.42
CA LEU A 36 -14.50 -7.33 -5.71
C LEU A 36 -14.00 -6.61 -6.95
N LYS A 37 -14.93 -6.10 -7.75
CA LYS A 37 -14.61 -5.17 -8.83
C LYS A 37 -14.45 -3.76 -8.26
N TRP A 38 -13.22 -3.28 -8.25
CA TRP A 38 -12.86 -1.96 -7.75
C TRP A 38 -12.94 -0.90 -8.86
N ASN A 39 -13.42 0.28 -8.49
CA ASN A 39 -13.51 1.46 -9.33
C ASN A 39 -12.89 2.65 -8.58
N THR A 40 -12.48 3.67 -9.33
CA THR A 40 -11.88 4.89 -8.78
C THR A 40 -12.64 6.10 -9.33
N ILE A 41 -13.01 7.02 -8.45
CA ILE A 41 -13.36 8.40 -8.83
C ILE A 41 -12.11 9.24 -8.62
N GLU A 42 -11.63 9.85 -9.69
CA GLU A 42 -10.57 10.85 -9.63
C GLU A 42 -11.21 12.24 -9.50
N THR A 43 -10.77 13.01 -8.51
CA THR A 43 -11.12 14.41 -8.32
C THR A 43 -9.88 15.29 -8.45
N GLU A 44 -9.97 16.58 -8.14
CA GLU A 44 -8.82 17.49 -8.20
C GLU A 44 -7.76 17.10 -7.16
N HIS A 45 -8.18 16.72 -5.95
CA HIS A 45 -7.28 16.48 -4.82
C HIS A 45 -7.27 15.03 -4.32
N PHE A 46 -8.20 14.18 -4.75
CA PHE A 46 -8.37 12.84 -4.18
C PHE A 46 -8.63 11.74 -5.22
N LEU A 47 -8.19 10.53 -4.86
CA LEU A 47 -8.59 9.28 -5.50
C LEU A 47 -9.49 8.51 -4.54
N VAL A 48 -10.77 8.34 -4.90
CA VAL A 48 -11.73 7.61 -4.07
C VAL A 48 -12.00 6.25 -4.66
N HIS A 49 -11.50 5.21 -3.99
CA HIS A 49 -11.70 3.82 -4.39
C HIS A 49 -12.95 3.22 -3.74
N PHE A 50 -13.76 2.53 -4.53
CA PHE A 50 -14.98 1.87 -4.08
C PHE A 50 -15.25 0.63 -4.93
N HIS A 51 -15.95 -0.36 -4.38
CA HIS A 51 -16.35 -1.55 -5.11
C HIS A 51 -17.78 -1.41 -5.66
N ASP A 52 -18.15 -2.28 -6.61
CA ASP A 52 -19.52 -2.37 -7.12
C ASP A 52 -20.55 -2.48 -5.98
N GLY A 53 -21.64 -1.72 -6.08
CA GLY A 53 -22.66 -1.59 -5.02
C GLY A 53 -22.42 -0.45 -4.02
N ALA A 54 -21.22 0.13 -3.98
CA ALA A 54 -20.87 1.27 -3.10
C ALA A 54 -20.81 2.62 -3.83
N GLU A 55 -21.34 2.72 -5.05
CA GLU A 55 -21.20 3.91 -5.92
C GLU A 55 -21.73 5.20 -5.28
N GLN A 56 -22.89 5.14 -4.61
CA GLN A 56 -23.44 6.32 -3.94
C GLN A 56 -22.54 6.82 -2.82
N THR A 57 -21.98 5.89 -2.04
CA THR A 57 -21.01 6.21 -0.98
C THR A 57 -19.74 6.80 -1.58
N GLY A 58 -19.19 6.19 -2.64
CA GLY A 58 -18.01 6.70 -3.33
C GLY A 58 -18.20 8.14 -3.83
N LYS A 59 -19.34 8.43 -4.49
CA LYS A 59 -19.66 9.79 -4.97
C LYS A 59 -19.84 10.79 -3.84
N LEU A 60 -20.52 10.40 -2.76
CA LEU A 60 -20.72 11.28 -1.62
C LEU A 60 -19.39 11.59 -0.91
N THR A 61 -18.54 10.58 -0.72
CA THR A 61 -17.20 10.74 -0.16
C THR A 61 -16.35 11.68 -1.01
N ALA A 62 -16.32 11.49 -2.34
CA ALA A 62 -15.59 12.37 -3.26
C ALA A 62 -16.06 13.83 -3.15
N LYS A 63 -17.38 14.05 -3.13
CA LYS A 63 -17.95 15.39 -2.97
C LYS A 63 -17.55 16.04 -1.64
N ILE A 64 -17.72 15.31 -0.53
CA ILE A 64 -17.41 15.85 0.81
C ILE A 64 -15.91 16.13 0.95
N ALA A 65 -15.06 15.23 0.46
CA ALA A 65 -13.61 15.40 0.53
C ALA A 65 -13.15 16.68 -0.16
N GLU A 66 -13.67 16.95 -1.37
CA GLU A 66 -13.41 18.20 -2.10
C GLU A 66 -13.98 19.43 -1.39
N GLU A 67 -15.19 19.34 -0.85
CA GLU A 67 -15.83 20.45 -0.11
C GLU A 67 -15.02 20.87 1.12
N ILE A 68 -14.39 19.92 1.81
CA ILE A 68 -13.59 20.21 3.01
C ILE A 68 -12.11 20.46 2.74
N TYR A 69 -11.61 20.20 1.52
CA TYR A 69 -10.19 20.33 1.19
C TYR A 69 -9.65 21.70 1.58
N THR A 70 -10.20 22.77 0.99
CA THR A 70 -9.75 24.15 1.23
C THR A 70 -9.87 24.57 2.69
N PRO A 71 -10.98 24.32 3.41
CA PRO A 71 -11.06 24.59 4.85
C PRO A 71 -9.94 23.93 5.67
N ILE A 72 -9.60 22.67 5.37
CA ILE A 72 -8.59 21.92 6.12
C ILE A 72 -7.17 22.38 5.77
N THR A 73 -6.84 22.49 4.49
CA THR A 73 -5.51 22.93 4.05
C THR A 73 -5.24 24.37 4.50
N SER A 74 -6.24 25.24 4.44
CA SER A 74 -6.14 26.62 4.95
C SER A 74 -5.93 26.69 6.46
N LEU A 75 -6.60 25.82 7.23
CA LEU A 75 -6.45 25.77 8.69
C LEU A 75 -5.01 25.43 9.09
N TYR A 76 -4.37 24.50 8.38
CA TYR A 76 -2.99 24.10 8.64
C TYR A 76 -1.95 24.93 7.89
N GLY A 77 -2.37 25.78 6.94
CA GLY A 77 -1.47 26.52 6.06
C GLY A 77 -0.60 25.61 5.20
N TYR A 78 -1.11 24.42 4.85
CA TYR A 78 -0.38 23.39 4.14
C TYR A 78 -1.26 22.77 3.06
N GLU A 79 -0.73 22.68 1.85
CA GLU A 79 -1.34 22.03 0.71
C GLU A 79 -0.49 20.81 0.32
N PRO A 80 -1.08 19.59 0.23
CA PRO A 80 -0.36 18.41 -0.24
C PRO A 80 0.08 18.53 -1.71
N ASP A 81 1.25 17.95 -2.02
CA ASP A 81 1.79 17.83 -3.38
C ASP A 81 1.16 16.68 -4.19
#